data_AF-W9XIF5-F1
#
_entry.id   AF-W9XIF5-F1
#
_cell.length_a   1.000
_cell.length_b   1.000
_cell.length_c   1.000
_cell.angle_alpha   90.00
_cell.angle_beta   90.00
_cell.angle_gamma   90.00
#
_symmetry.space_group_name_H-M   'P 1'
#
loop_
_entity.id
_entity.type
_entity.pdbx_description
1 polymer ?
#
loop_
_entity_poly.entity_id
_entity_poly.type
_entity_poly.pdbx_seq_one_letter_code
_entity_poly.pdbx_strand_id
1 'polypeptide(L)'
;MDAVVAQIQDLFEGQIDFDGQRLAEQLYTAILSISSAIALVVGYMQQDIFLSMWIGLAGTLLAMLLVVPPWPVFNQHPQPWLGSKVSLPRGGIVVSGGKGR
;
A
#
# COMPACT_ATOMS: atom_id res chain seq x y z
N MET A 1 -2.04 13.12 -22.77
CA MET A 1 -0.72 12.49 -22.58
C MET A 1 -0.15 12.84 -21.20
N ASP A 2 -0.23 14.10 -20.77
CA ASP A 2 0.30 14.54 -19.46
C ASP A 2 -0.31 13.82 -18.25
N ALA A 3 -1.62 13.56 -18.26
CA ALA A 3 -2.29 12.82 -17.19
C ALA A 3 -1.76 11.38 -17.00
N VAL A 4 -1.41 10.71 -18.10
CA VAL A 4 -0.85 9.35 -18.06
C VAL A 4 0.58 9.39 -17.54
N VAL A 5 1.36 10.39 -17.92
CA VAL A 5 2.74 10.60 -17.43
C VAL A 5 2.74 10.88 -15.93
N ALA A 6 1.85 11.76 -15.46
CA ALA A 6 1.69 12.06 -14.04
C ALA A 6 1.29 10.81 -13.25
N GLN A 7 0.34 10.03 -13.77
CA GLN A 7 -0.08 8.78 -13.11
C GLN A 7 1.06 7.75 -13.01
N ILE A 8 1.93 7.67 -14.03
CA ILE A 8 3.12 6.80 -14.00
C ILE A 8 4.14 7.33 -12.99
N GLN A 9 4.36 8.65 -12.93
CA GLN A 9 5.26 9.26 -11.95
C GLN A 9 4.80 8.99 -10.52
N ASP A 10 3.51 9.21 -10.23
CA ASP A 10 2.92 8.89 -8.92
C ASP A 10 3.04 7.39 -8.59
N LEU A 11 2.88 6.52 -9.60
CA LEU A 11 3.06 5.08 -9.44
C LEU A 11 4.49 4.73 -9.01
N PHE A 12 5.50 5.37 -9.60
CA PHE A 12 6.91 5.18 -9.24
C PHE A 12 7.28 5.82 -7.90
N GLU A 13 6.65 6.93 -7.55
CA GLU A 13 6.87 7.62 -6.27
C GLU A 13 6.28 6.82 -5.10
N GLY A 14 5.22 6.05 -5.33
CA GLY A 14 4.72 5.08 -4.36
C GLY A 14 4.11 5.72 -3.11
N GLN A 15 3.62 6.95 -3.24
CA GLN A 15 3.08 7.68 -2.09
C GLN A 15 1.73 7.09 -1.68
N ILE A 16 1.69 6.54 -0.47
CA ILE A 16 0.48 6.01 0.18
C ILE A 16 0.33 6.69 1.54
N ASP A 17 -0.87 7.21 1.83
CA ASP A 17 -1.14 7.83 3.12
C ASP A 17 -1.30 6.79 4.25
N PHE A 18 -1.31 7.23 5.51
CA PHE A 18 -1.37 6.31 6.65
C PHE A 18 -2.65 5.46 6.70
N ASP A 19 -3.79 6.01 6.29
CA ASP A 19 -5.06 5.28 6.28
C ASP A 19 -5.09 4.25 5.15
N GLY A 20 -4.54 4.62 4.00
CA GLY A 20 -4.33 3.79 2.83
C GLY A 20 -3.34 2.65 3.09
N GLN A 21 -2.27 2.88 3.84
CA GLN A 21 -1.36 1.81 4.28
C GLN A 21 -2.10 0.76 5.12
N ARG A 22 -2.93 1.20 6.06
CA ARG A 22 -3.73 0.28 6.88
C ARG A 22 -4.73 -0.52 6.05
N LEU A 23 -5.37 0.12 5.06
CA LEU A 23 -6.28 -0.55 4.14
C LEU A 23 -5.53 -1.55 3.25
N ALA A 24 -4.38 -1.14 2.70
CA ALA A 24 -3.49 -1.99 1.91
C ALA A 24 -3.07 -3.25 2.68
N GLU A 25 -2.67 -3.11 3.95
CA GLU A 25 -2.34 -4.23 4.83
C GLU A 25 -3.52 -5.19 5.03
N GLN A 26 -4.71 -4.67 5.33
CA GLN A 26 -5.92 -5.47 5.49
C GLN A 26 -6.27 -6.24 4.21
N LEU A 27 -6.17 -5.57 3.06
CA LEU A 27 -6.53 -6.14 1.77
C LEU A 27 -5.54 -7.25 1.37
N TYR A 28 -4.23 -7.01 1.47
CA TYR A 28 -3.21 -8.03 1.20
C TYR A 28 -3.36 -9.25 2.11
N THR A 29 -3.59 -9.02 3.40
CA THR A 29 -3.77 -10.10 4.39
C THR A 29 -5.02 -10.92 4.07
N ALA A 30 -6.13 -10.27 3.73
CA ALA A 30 -7.37 -10.95 3.36
C ALA A 30 -7.21 -11.77 2.07
N ILE A 31 -6.64 -11.19 1.01
CA ILE A 31 -6.45 -11.88 -0.27
C ILE A 31 -5.55 -13.11 -0.10
N LEU A 32 -4.40 -12.95 0.55
CA LEU A 32 -3.46 -14.06 0.71
C LEU A 32 -4.00 -15.16 1.63
N SER A 33 -4.67 -14.79 2.73
CA SER A 33 -5.25 -15.78 3.64
C SER A 33 -6.34 -16.60 2.95
N ILE A 34 -7.24 -15.95 2.22
CA ILE A 34 -8.30 -16.62 1.44
C ILE A 34 -7.68 -17.49 0.34
N SER A 35 -6.73 -16.96 -0.43
CA SER A 35 -6.06 -17.72 -1.50
C SER A 35 -5.31 -18.92 -0.94
N SER A 36 -4.64 -18.78 0.20
CA SER A 36 -3.92 -19.87 0.86
C SER A 36 -4.88 -20.97 1.32
N ALA A 37 -6.01 -20.59 1.93
CA ALA A 37 -7.04 -21.54 2.32
C ALA A 37 -7.61 -22.32 1.11
N ILE A 38 -7.90 -21.62 0.00
CA ILE A 38 -8.38 -22.25 -1.24
C ILE A 38 -7.31 -23.18 -1.82
N ALA A 39 -6.04 -22.73 -1.89
CA ALA A 39 -4.94 -23.53 -2.40
C ALA A 39 -4.77 -24.83 -1.61
N LEU A 40 -4.87 -24.77 -0.29
CA LEU A 40 -4.78 -25.95 0.57
C LEU A 40 -5.96 -26.91 0.37
N VAL A 41 -7.20 -26.41 0.36
CA VAL A 41 -8.40 -27.25 0.20
C VAL A 41 -8.41 -27.92 -1.17
N VAL A 42 -8.24 -27.14 -2.25
CA VAL A 42 -8.28 -27.65 -3.62
C VAL A 42 -7.11 -28.60 -3.88
N GLY A 43 -5.90 -28.21 -3.48
CA GLY A 43 -4.72 -29.04 -3.60
C GLY A 43 -4.83 -30.38 -2.89
N TYR A 44 -5.38 -30.37 -1.68
CA TYR A 44 -5.63 -31.58 -0.91
C TYR A 44 -6.68 -32.48 -1.58
N MET A 45 -7.81 -31.92 -2.05
CA MET A 45 -8.84 -32.71 -2.73
C MET A 45 -8.30 -33.38 -4.00
N GLN A 46 -7.43 -32.68 -4.73
CA GLN A 46 -6.88 -33.16 -5.99
C GLN A 46 -5.58 -33.94 -5.87
N GLN A 47 -5.01 -34.02 -4.66
CA GLN A 47 -3.73 -34.67 -4.36
C GLN A 47 -2.60 -34.15 -5.27
N ASP A 48 -2.67 -32.87 -5.66
CA ASP A 48 -1.72 -32.22 -6.57
C ASP A 48 -1.13 -30.97 -5.92
N ILE A 49 0.17 -31.03 -5.62
CA ILE A 49 0.90 -29.92 -5.00
C ILE A 49 1.14 -28.76 -5.96
N PHE A 50 1.31 -29.03 -7.27
CA PHE A 50 1.53 -27.98 -8.26
C PHE A 50 0.27 -27.13 -8.42
N LEU A 51 -0.91 -27.75 -8.37
CA LEU A 51 -2.17 -27.02 -8.40
C LEU A 51 -2.29 -26.03 -7.22
N SER A 52 -1.93 -26.44 -6.00
CA SER A 52 -1.85 -25.54 -4.84
C SER A 52 -0.89 -24.39 -5.07
N MET A 53 0.30 -24.67 -5.62
CA MET A 53 1.30 -23.65 -5.91
C MET A 53 0.81 -22.64 -6.94
N TRP A 54 0.14 -23.10 -8.00
CA TRP A 54 -0.44 -22.21 -9.01
C TRP A 54 -1.54 -21.31 -8.44
N ILE A 55 -2.40 -21.85 -7.58
CA ILE A 55 -3.44 -21.05 -6.90
C ILE A 55 -2.78 -20.02 -5.97
N GLY A 56 -1.79 -20.42 -5.17
CA GLY A 56 -1.06 -19.50 -4.29
C GLY A 56 -0.31 -18.41 -5.06
N LEU A 57 0.31 -18.76 -6.19
CA LEU A 57 0.97 -17.81 -7.08
C LEU A 57 -0.04 -16.84 -7.69
N ALA A 58 -1.17 -17.34 -8.19
CA ALA A 58 -2.22 -16.50 -8.74
C ALA A 58 -2.77 -15.52 -7.69
N GLY A 59 -3.02 -15.97 -6.46
CA GLY A 59 -3.44 -15.11 -5.36
C GLY A 59 -2.39 -14.07 -4.98
N THR A 60 -1.11 -14.44 -5.01
CA THR A 60 0.00 -13.50 -4.75
C THR A 60 0.09 -12.42 -5.82
N LEU A 61 0.01 -12.80 -7.10
CA LEU A 61 0.01 -11.84 -8.20
C LEU A 61 -1.20 -10.91 -8.16
N LEU A 62 -2.37 -11.44 -7.79
CA LEU A 62 -3.58 -10.65 -7.59
C LEU A 62 -3.40 -9.66 -6.43
N ALA A 63 -2.85 -10.11 -5.30
CA ALA A 63 -2.56 -9.23 -4.17
C ALA A 63 -1.54 -8.13 -4.56
N MET A 64 -0.49 -8.50 -5.29
CA MET A 64 0.48 -7.53 -5.81
C MET A 64 -0.20 -6.49 -6.70
N LEU A 65 -1.00 -6.92 -7.67
CA LEU A 65 -1.70 -6.00 -8.56
C LEU A 65 -2.64 -5.06 -7.80
N LEU A 66 -3.37 -5.55 -6.79
CA LEU A 66 -4.36 -4.75 -6.08
C LEU A 66 -3.77 -3.85 -4.99
N VAL A 67 -2.62 -4.19 -4.41
CA VAL A 67 -2.10 -3.51 -3.22
C VAL A 67 -0.80 -2.73 -3.49
N VAL A 68 0.07 -3.21 -4.38
CA VAL A 68 1.40 -2.61 -4.60
C VAL A 68 1.33 -1.25 -5.30
N PRO A 69 0.53 -1.05 -6.35
CA PRO A 69 0.35 0.27 -6.94
C PRO A 69 -0.26 1.24 -5.91
N PRO A 70 0.21 2.49 -5.82
CA PRO A 70 -0.45 3.56 -5.07
C PRO A 70 -1.74 3.99 -5.77
N TRP A 71 -2.77 3.14 -5.73
CA TRP A 71 -4.06 3.45 -6.29
C TRP A 71 -4.64 4.70 -5.61
N PRO A 72 -5.44 5.53 -6.31
CA PRO A 72 -6.03 6.74 -5.73
C PRO A 72 -6.86 6.48 -4.46
N VAL A 73 -7.38 5.26 -4.27
CA VAL A 73 -8.10 4.85 -3.06
C VAL A 73 -7.21 4.80 -1.81
N PHE A 74 -5.90 4.61 -1.95
CA PHE A 74 -4.96 4.58 -0.82
C PHE A 74 -4.34 5.94 -0.49
N ASN A 75 -4.78 7.02 -1.14
CA ASN A 75 -4.24 8.37 -0.93
C ASN A 75 -5.36 9.43 -0.79
N GLN A 76 -6.48 9.04 -0.18
CA GLN A 76 -7.67 9.89 -0.03
C GLN A 76 -7.62 10.80 1.20
N HIS A 77 -6.75 10.51 2.17
CA HIS A 77 -6.65 11.19 3.46
C HIS A 77 -5.23 11.70 3.69
N PRO A 78 -4.78 12.74 2.95
CA PRO A 78 -3.47 13.33 3.15
C PRO A 78 -3.37 13.92 4.55
N GLN A 79 -2.49 13.35 5.37
CA GLN A 79 -2.32 13.78 6.76
C GLN A 79 -1.54 15.09 6.82
N PRO A 80 -2.10 16.18 7.37
CA PRO A 80 -1.40 17.45 7.48
C PRO A 80 -0.23 17.33 8.45
N TRP A 81 0.92 17.91 8.08
CA TRP A 81 2.08 17.91 8.95
C TRP A 81 1.77 18.70 10.23
N LEU A 82 1.67 17.99 11.35
CA LEU A 82 1.56 18.62 12.66
C LEU A 82 2.94 19.18 13.01
N GLY A 83 3.16 20.46 12.69
CA GLY A 83 4.38 21.16 13.05
C GLY A 83 4.71 21.00 14.53
N SER A 84 6.01 20.93 14.82
CA SER A 84 6.52 20.68 16.18
C SER A 84 5.94 21.70 17.17
N LYS A 85 5.01 21.27 18.03
CA LYS A 85 4.50 22.09 19.16
C LYS A 85 5.47 22.14 20.34
N VAL A 86 6.77 21.95 20.06
CA VAL A 86 7.81 22.05 21.08
C VAL A 86 7.99 23.53 21.39
N SER A 87 7.65 23.94 22.61
CA SER A 87 8.05 25.24 23.12
C SER A 87 9.57 25.22 23.26
N LEU A 88 10.25 25.89 22.32
CA LEU A 88 11.71 25.93 22.34
C LEU A 88 12.21 26.65 23.61
N PRO A 89 13.31 26.18 24.23
CA PRO A 89 14.02 26.94 25.25
C PRO A 89 14.40 28.33 24.72
N ARG A 90 14.60 29.30 25.62
CA ARG A 90 14.99 30.68 25.28
C ARG A 90 16.30 30.67 24.49
N GLY A 91 16.22 30.76 23.15
CA GLY A 91 17.35 30.67 22.22
C GLY A 91 17.24 29.57 21.15
N GLY A 92 16.22 28.71 21.17
CA GLY A 92 15.99 27.73 20.11
C GLY A 92 15.51 28.38 18.81
N ILE A 93 16.01 27.89 17.67
CA ILE A 93 15.61 28.34 16.34
C ILE A 93 14.42 27.48 15.87
N VAL A 94 13.24 28.09 15.71
CA VAL A 94 12.15 27.45 14.97
C VAL A 94 12.47 27.63 13.48
N VAL A 95 12.87 26.56 12.81
CA VAL A 95 12.93 26.58 11.35
C VAL A 95 11.49 26.52 10.86
N SER A 96 10.91 27.69 10.58
CA SER A 96 9.62 27.78 9.88
C SER A 96 9.83 27.17 8.50
N GLY A 97 9.29 25.98 8.27
CA GLY A 97 9.29 25.33 6.96
C GLY A 97 8.60 26.24 5.96
N GLY A 98 9.40 26.98 5.19
CA GLY A 98 8.92 27.91 4.19
C GLY A 98 8.13 27.18 3.13
N LYS A 99 6.88 27.60 2.96
CA LYS A 99 6.02 27.23 1.83
C LYS A 99 6.63 27.79 0.55
N GLY A 100 7.42 26.97 -0.15
CA GLY A 100 7.84 27.20 -1.53
C GLY A 100 6.62 27.17 -2.43
N ARG A 101 6.54 28.15 -3.33
CA ARG A 101 5.47 28.36 -4.31
C ARG A 101 5.45 27.25 -5.36
#